data_AF-A0A2V8QE11-F1
#
_entry.id   AF-A0A2V8QE11-F1
#
_cell.length_a   1.000
_cell.length_b   1.000
_cell.length_c   1.000
_cell.angle_alpha   90.00
_cell.angle_beta   90.00
_cell.angle_gamma   90.00
#
_symmetry.space_group_name_H-M   'P 1'
#
loop_
_entity.id
_entity.type
_entity.pdbx_description
1 polymer ?
#
loop_
_entity_poly.entity_id
_entity_poly.type
_entity_poly.pdbx_seq_one_letter_code
_entity_poly.pdbx_strand_id
1 'polypeptide(L)'
;MTTQTNAPGRDTSIEMKAPEAPTSSLEGSTWTGNSPESGEYTMKFLKEGQLQYIINVMQNGVTEPRTVKGTWKQAGDSVQIVVGNSYSVLQGTLEGSVIKGSGTNQEGVSWKFALFKKE
;
A
#
# COMPACT_ATOMS: atom_id res chain seq x y z
N MET A 1 -61.55 25.03 -8.67
CA MET A 1 -61.53 23.58 -8.44
C MET A 1 -60.47 22.99 -9.34
N THR A 2 -59.45 22.41 -8.73
CA THR A 2 -58.24 21.85 -9.34
C THR A 2 -58.50 20.46 -9.92
N THR A 3 -57.97 20.18 -11.10
CA THR A 3 -57.51 18.83 -11.46
C THR A 3 -56.21 18.95 -12.25
N GLN A 4 -55.13 18.54 -11.61
CA GLN A 4 -53.77 18.42 -12.15
C GLN A 4 -53.58 16.91 -12.41
N THR A 5 -53.42 16.53 -13.67
CA THR A 5 -53.23 15.13 -14.08
C THR A 5 -51.78 14.74 -13.88
N ASN A 6 -51.60 13.63 -13.16
CA ASN A 6 -50.33 13.01 -12.79
C ASN A 6 -49.86 12.03 -13.88
N ALA A 7 -48.59 12.07 -14.28
CA ALA A 7 -47.89 10.96 -14.93
C ALA A 7 -46.36 11.13 -14.81
N PRO A 8 -45.58 10.03 -14.71
CA PRO A 8 -44.50 9.91 -13.73
C PRO A 8 -43.13 10.36 -14.23
N GLY A 9 -42.36 10.93 -13.30
CA GLY A 9 -40.95 11.26 -13.46
C GLY A 9 -40.11 10.03 -13.80
N ARG A 10 -39.27 10.17 -14.83
CA ARG A 10 -38.06 9.38 -14.99
C ARG A 10 -37.02 9.97 -14.03
N ASP A 11 -37.05 9.53 -12.79
CA ASP A 11 -35.89 9.60 -11.92
C ASP A 11 -34.84 8.61 -12.47
N THR A 12 -34.09 9.03 -13.48
CA THR A 12 -32.73 8.52 -13.63
C THR A 12 -31.90 9.19 -12.55
N SER A 13 -32.05 8.69 -11.31
CA SER A 13 -31.00 8.81 -10.31
C SER A 13 -29.77 8.14 -10.90
N ILE A 14 -28.95 8.90 -11.60
CA ILE A 14 -27.55 8.54 -11.76
C ILE A 14 -27.05 8.53 -10.33
N GLU A 15 -26.93 7.33 -9.76
CA GLU A 15 -26.20 7.11 -8.53
C GLU A 15 -24.78 7.58 -8.81
N MET A 16 -24.53 8.87 -8.59
CA MET A 16 -23.19 9.40 -8.44
C MET A 16 -22.65 8.68 -7.22
N LYS A 17 -21.96 7.56 -7.47
CA LYS A 17 -21.08 6.91 -6.52
C LYS A 17 -20.34 8.05 -5.82
N ALA A 18 -20.59 8.20 -4.51
CA ALA A 18 -19.99 9.26 -3.72
C ALA A 18 -18.48 9.27 -4.02
N PRO A 19 -17.84 10.44 -4.15
CA PRO A 19 -16.40 10.49 -4.37
C PRO A 19 -15.75 9.63 -3.30
N GLU A 20 -15.08 8.57 -3.73
CA GLU A 20 -14.29 7.70 -2.86
C GLU A 20 -13.42 8.64 -2.01
N ALA A 21 -13.49 8.47 -0.69
CA ALA A 21 -12.72 9.30 0.24
C ALA A 21 -11.28 9.41 -0.28
N PRO A 22 -10.65 10.61 -0.24
CA PRO A 22 -9.34 10.79 -0.85
C PRO A 22 -8.41 9.69 -0.37
N THR A 23 -7.94 8.85 -1.31
CA THR A 23 -7.00 7.78 -0.97
C THR A 23 -5.86 8.42 -0.20
N SER A 24 -5.66 7.99 1.05
CA SER A 24 -4.61 8.57 1.89
C SER A 24 -3.27 8.31 1.22
N SER A 25 -2.54 9.39 0.94
CA SER A 25 -1.18 9.30 0.43
C SER A 25 -0.32 8.50 1.41
N LEU A 26 0.53 7.62 0.87
CA LEU A 26 1.54 6.93 1.67
C LEU A 26 2.69 7.85 2.07
N GLU A 27 2.85 9.01 1.43
CA GLU A 27 3.95 9.91 1.74
C GLU A 27 3.96 10.33 3.22
N GLY A 28 5.13 10.23 3.85
CA GLY A 28 5.34 10.54 5.26
C GLY A 28 4.86 9.46 6.23
N SER A 29 4.36 8.32 5.74
CA SER A 29 3.81 7.26 6.60
C SER A 29 4.80 6.14 6.91
N THR A 30 4.57 5.45 8.03
CA THR A 30 5.33 4.27 8.45
C THR A 30 4.42 3.06 8.55
N TRP A 31 4.89 1.92 8.06
CA TRP A 31 4.14 0.68 7.98
C TRP A 31 5.00 -0.49 8.42
N THR A 32 4.38 -1.56 8.91
CA THR A 32 5.07 -2.80 9.31
C THR A 32 4.50 -3.99 8.57
N GLY A 33 5.35 -4.95 8.27
CA GLY A 33 4.95 -6.27 7.85
C GLY A 33 5.75 -7.32 8.62
N ASN A 34 5.42 -8.58 8.40
CA ASN A 34 6.13 -9.70 9.01
C ASN A 34 6.55 -10.67 7.91
N SER A 35 7.77 -11.19 7.98
CA SER A 35 8.24 -12.28 7.14
C SER A 35 8.79 -13.43 8.02
N PRO A 36 8.66 -14.70 7.59
CA PRO A 36 9.26 -15.82 8.30
C PRO A 36 10.78 -15.73 8.46
N GLU A 37 11.46 -15.08 7.52
CA GLU A 37 12.93 -15.01 7.47
C GLU A 37 13.51 -13.89 8.34
N SER A 38 12.87 -12.72 8.32
CA SER A 38 13.39 -11.50 8.98
C SER A 38 12.61 -11.09 10.23
N GLY A 39 11.47 -11.74 10.52
CA GLY A 39 10.51 -11.28 11.53
C GLY A 39 9.79 -9.99 11.10
N GLU A 40 9.42 -9.16 12.08
CA GLU A 40 8.85 -7.82 11.80
C GLU A 40 9.86 -6.98 11.02
N TYR A 41 9.36 -6.30 9.99
CA TYR A 41 10.09 -5.30 9.23
C TYR A 41 9.27 -4.01 9.12
N THR A 42 9.94 -2.89 8.90
CA THR A 42 9.31 -1.57 8.79
C THR A 42 9.59 -0.97 7.41
N MET A 43 8.58 -0.32 6.83
CA MET A 43 8.67 0.48 5.61
C MET A 43 8.30 1.93 5.94
N LYS A 44 9.21 2.85 5.65
CA LYS A 44 8.94 4.29 5.70
C LYS A 44 8.82 4.82 4.28
N PHE A 45 7.63 5.31 3.95
CA PHE A 45 7.32 5.92 2.66
C PHE A 45 7.66 7.40 2.75
N LEU A 46 8.86 7.76 2.33
CA LEU A 46 9.34 9.14 2.40
C LEU A 46 8.86 9.93 1.17
N LYS A 47 8.98 11.25 1.26
CA LYS A 47 8.68 12.16 0.16
C LYS A 47 9.44 11.82 -1.12
N GLU A 48 8.90 12.29 -2.25
CA GLU A 48 9.53 12.16 -3.57
C GLU A 48 9.74 10.69 -3.99
N GLY A 49 8.89 9.77 -3.49
CA GLY A 49 8.93 8.36 -3.86
C GLY A 49 10.10 7.59 -3.25
N GLN A 50 10.77 8.09 -2.21
CA GLN A 50 11.88 7.40 -1.55
C GLN A 50 11.37 6.41 -0.48
N LEU A 51 12.02 5.25 -0.36
CA LEU A 51 11.68 4.23 0.64
C LEU A 51 12.86 3.95 1.57
N GLN A 52 12.59 3.82 2.87
CA GLN A 52 13.48 3.10 3.79
C GLN A 52 12.81 1.80 4.23
N TYR A 53 13.46 0.69 3.90
CA TYR A 53 13.07 -0.65 4.33
C TYR A 53 14.00 -1.10 5.46
N ILE A 54 13.46 -1.31 6.65
CA ILE A 54 14.22 -1.63 7.87
C ILE A 54 13.89 -3.07 8.26
N ILE A 55 14.91 -3.92 8.25
CA ILE A 55 14.83 -5.35 8.59
C ILE A 55 15.87 -5.70 9.64
N ASN A 56 15.57 -6.68 10.48
CA ASN A 56 16.58 -7.29 11.33
C ASN A 56 17.39 -8.31 10.51
N VAL A 57 18.71 -8.26 10.63
CA VAL A 57 19.62 -9.18 9.96
C VAL A 57 20.54 -9.79 11.01
N MET A 58 20.67 -11.12 11.00
CA MET A 58 21.66 -11.81 11.82
C MET A 58 23.02 -11.78 11.11
N GLN A 59 24.02 -11.17 11.73
CA GLN A 59 25.41 -11.17 11.26
C GLN A 59 26.32 -11.51 12.44
N ASN A 60 27.18 -12.53 12.27
CA ASN A 60 28.12 -12.98 13.29
C ASN A 60 27.48 -13.29 14.67
N GLY A 61 26.27 -13.86 14.66
CA GLY A 61 25.53 -14.20 15.88
C GLY A 61 24.82 -13.04 16.58
N VAL A 62 24.89 -11.82 16.02
CA VAL A 62 24.18 -10.64 16.52
C VAL A 62 23.07 -10.26 15.54
N THR A 63 21.86 -10.05 16.04
CA THR A 63 20.73 -9.56 15.26
C THR A 63 20.64 -8.04 15.40
N GLU A 64 20.82 -7.31 14.29
CA GLU A 64 20.76 -5.85 14.27
C GLU A 64 19.88 -5.34 13.13
N PRO A 65 19.23 -4.17 13.30
CA PRO A 65 18.45 -3.55 12.24
C PRO A 65 19.37 -3.01 11.13
N ARG A 66 19.02 -3.32 9.88
CA ARG A 66 19.62 -2.77 8.67
C ARG A 66 18.59 -1.99 7.89
N THR A 67 19.02 -0.87 7.33
CA THR A 67 18.19 -0.05 6.42
C THR A 67 18.63 -0.29 4.98
N VAL A 68 17.70 -0.75 4.16
CA VAL A 68 17.83 -0.89 2.71
C VAL A 68 17.05 0.24 2.05
N LYS A 69 17.68 0.93 1.11
CA LYS A 69 17.02 1.98 0.33
C LYS A 69 16.17 1.37 -0.77
N GLY A 70 15.09 2.07 -1.11
CA GLY A 70 14.20 1.71 -2.20
C GLY A 70 13.46 2.91 -2.75
N THR A 71 12.48 2.63 -3.61
CA THR A 71 11.54 3.60 -4.14
C THR A 71 10.12 3.08 -4.03
N TRP A 72 9.15 3.99 -4.10
CA TRP A 72 7.74 3.66 -4.15
C TRP A 72 6.99 4.59 -5.09
N LYS A 73 5.85 4.10 -5.60
CA LYS A 73 4.87 4.86 -6.38
C LYS A 73 3.47 4.47 -5.95
N GLN A 74 2.56 5.43 -6.01
CA GLN A 74 1.15 5.23 -5.72
C GLN A 74 0.30 5.86 -6.84
N ALA A 75 -0.71 5.14 -7.30
CA ALA A 75 -1.72 5.61 -8.25
C ALA A 75 -3.10 5.17 -7.75
N GLY A 76 -3.83 6.09 -7.12
CA GLY A 76 -5.01 5.74 -6.32
C GLY A 76 -4.63 4.74 -5.24
N ASP A 77 -5.35 3.62 -5.18
CA ASP A 77 -5.09 2.56 -4.21
C ASP A 77 -3.97 1.59 -4.65
N SER A 78 -3.49 1.68 -5.90
CA SER A 78 -2.40 0.82 -6.39
C SER A 78 -1.05 1.33 -5.91
N VAL A 79 -0.26 0.45 -5.30
CA VAL A 79 1.06 0.74 -4.74
C VAL A 79 2.11 -0.17 -5.36
N GLN A 80 3.21 0.42 -5.82
CA GLN A 80 4.40 -0.30 -6.23
C GLN A 80 5.57 0.08 -5.31
N ILE A 81 6.28 -0.92 -4.80
CA ILE A 81 7.44 -0.74 -3.90
C ILE A 81 8.62 -1.48 -4.53
N VAL A 82 9.78 -0.83 -4.58
CA VAL A 82 11.01 -1.40 -5.11
C VAL A 82 12.08 -1.30 -4.02
N VAL A 83 12.67 -2.43 -3.64
CA VAL A 83 13.65 -2.52 -2.55
C VAL A 83 15.01 -2.96 -3.11
N GLY A 84 16.09 -2.38 -2.58
CA GLY A 84 17.45 -2.87 -2.83
C GLY A 84 17.89 -2.70 -4.28
N ASN A 85 17.67 -1.53 -4.87
CA ASN A 85 18.03 -1.24 -6.27
C ASN A 85 17.42 -2.23 -7.28
N SER A 86 16.10 -2.44 -7.19
CA SER A 86 15.34 -3.38 -8.03
C SER A 86 15.58 -4.86 -7.76
N TYR A 87 16.15 -5.22 -6.60
CA TYR A 87 16.25 -6.62 -6.20
C TYR A 87 14.88 -7.24 -5.91
N SER A 88 14.02 -6.52 -5.18
CA SER A 88 12.64 -6.94 -4.89
C SER A 88 11.63 -5.91 -5.37
N VAL A 89 10.55 -6.38 -5.98
CA VAL A 89 9.41 -5.56 -6.44
C VAL A 89 8.15 -6.10 -5.79
N LEU A 90 7.41 -5.23 -5.11
CA LEU A 90 6.13 -5.53 -4.49
C LEU A 90 5.05 -4.70 -5.18
N GLN A 91 3.92 -5.35 -5.46
CA GLN A 91 2.72 -4.73 -5.97
C GLN A 91 1.57 -5.02 -5.02
N GLY A 92 0.87 -3.98 -4.56
CA GLY A 92 -0.24 -4.13 -3.63
C GLY A 92 -1.32 -3.07 -3.78
N THR A 93 -2.40 -3.28 -3.04
CA THR A 93 -3.57 -2.41 -2.97
C THR A 93 -3.69 -1.87 -1.55
N LEU A 94 -3.85 -0.56 -1.42
CA LEU A 94 -4.11 0.15 -0.17
C LEU A 94 -5.61 0.09 0.16
N GLU A 95 -5.92 -0.47 1.32
CA GLU A 95 -7.27 -0.61 1.88
C GLU A 95 -7.27 -0.01 3.29
N GLY A 96 -7.49 1.31 3.38
CA GLY A 96 -7.47 2.03 4.66
C GLY A 96 -6.08 2.00 5.32
N SER A 97 -5.94 1.24 6.40
CA SER A 97 -4.68 1.07 7.16
C SER A 97 -3.95 -0.22 6.84
N VAL A 98 -4.30 -0.89 5.74
CA VAL A 98 -3.66 -2.14 5.29
C VAL A 98 -3.23 -2.02 3.82
N ILE A 99 -2.04 -2.50 3.47
CA ILE A 99 -1.63 -2.74 2.07
C ILE A 99 -1.47 -4.24 1.88
N LYS A 100 -2.14 -4.83 0.90
CA LYS A 100 -2.01 -6.27 0.60
C LYS A 100 -1.53 -6.47 -0.82
N GLY A 101 -0.70 -7.47 -1.05
CA GLY A 101 -0.14 -7.66 -2.38
C GLY A 101 0.72 -8.89 -2.55
N SER A 102 1.49 -8.88 -3.64
CA SER A 102 2.49 -9.90 -3.94
C SER A 102 3.85 -9.25 -4.18
N GLY A 103 4.91 -9.94 -3.79
CA GLY A 103 6.28 -9.56 -4.08
C GLY A 103 6.98 -10.59 -4.94
N THR A 104 7.96 -10.14 -5.72
CA THR A 104 8.90 -10.98 -6.46
C THR A 104 10.32 -10.45 -6.28
N ASN A 105 11.33 -11.33 -6.28
CA ASN A 105 12.73 -10.93 -6.31
C ASN A 105 13.43 -11.36 -7.61
N GLN A 106 14.67 -10.92 -7.81
CA GLN A 106 15.51 -11.28 -8.97
C GLN A 106 15.85 -12.77 -9.06
N GLU A 107 15.63 -13.54 -8.00
CA GLU A 107 15.83 -14.99 -7.96
C GLU A 107 14.58 -15.76 -8.43
N GLY A 108 13.51 -15.05 -8.78
CA GLY A 108 12.25 -15.65 -9.23
C GLY A 108 11.34 -16.12 -8.09
N VAL A 109 11.71 -15.86 -6.83
CA VAL A 109 10.88 -16.16 -5.66
C VAL A 109 9.70 -15.20 -5.62
N SER A 110 8.51 -15.72 -5.34
CA SER A 110 7.27 -14.96 -5.22
C SER A 110 6.60 -15.20 -3.88
N TRP A 111 6.02 -14.17 -3.27
CA TRP A 111 5.33 -14.26 -1.99
C TRP A 111 4.11 -13.35 -1.91
N LYS A 112 3.23 -13.58 -0.93
CA LYS A 112 2.17 -12.65 -0.52
C LYS A 112 2.65 -11.82 0.66
N PHE A 113 2.23 -10.56 0.73
CA PHE A 113 2.55 -9.69 1.86
C PHE A 113 1.32 -8.90 2.31
N ALA A 114 1.37 -8.48 3.57
CA ALA A 114 0.48 -7.48 4.14
C ALA A 114 1.32 -6.48 4.94
N LEU A 115 1.03 -5.18 4.77
CA LEU A 115 1.58 -4.10 5.57
C LEU A 115 0.46 -3.45 6.39
N PHE A 116 0.76 -3.07 7.61
CA PHE A 116 -0.14 -2.38 8.53
C PHE A 116 0.43 -1.03 8.90
N LYS A 117 -0.39 0.02 8.86
CA LYS A 117 0.05 1.38 9.21
C LYS A 117 0.42 1.43 10.69
N LYS A 118 1.58 1.99 11.01
CA LYS A 118 1.94 2.36 12.39
C LYS A 118 1.26 3.68 12.72
N GLU A 119 0.58 3.74 13.87
CA GLU A 119 -0.03 4.95 14.42
C GLU A 119 1.02 6.02 14.75
#